data_AF-K2JWB5-F1
#
_entry.id   AF-K2JWB5-F1
#
_cell.length_a   1.000
_cell.length_b   1.000
_cell.length_c   1.000
_cell.angle_alpha   90.00
_cell.angle_beta   90.00
_cell.angle_gamma   90.00
#
_symmetry.space_group_name_H-M   'P 1'
#
loop_
_entity.id
_entity.type
_entity.pdbx_description
1 polymer ?
#
loop_
_entity_poly.entity_id
_entity_poly.type
_entity_poly.pdbx_seq_one_letter_code
_entity_poly.pdbx_strand_id
1 'polypeptide(L)'
;MSQKRILIVSHADDLHVDVLSTKLLAKGHSPFILKLDQFPRDYQFTQTYSQRRWRTELLHLPSGECLTSEQIGSVWLRKKAPYAYLTDELSAQEQAFADKETTHTLFGFLYGLNHCYWMNHPLAARHAAFKGEQLQRAVAMGFDIPPSIISNDPSAVQSFQQQLRSPMVFKAMSSSMLAAEQVAADERDTYGVHTTIIDADDEQALEAVALLPCHFQGYVDKAYEVRATVIGDKLFAARIDSQADPRTRVDYRDFSADIPYTAITLPAAVEKRCLAFVHSYGLSYGALDLMVTAQDDYIFLENNPGGQFWFIEQLVPQLTMMEHLADCLIAGLQADAGATAKAVSW
;
A
#
# COMPACT_ATOMS: atom_id res chain seq x y z
N MET A 1 25.84 21.87 8.28
CA MET A 1 25.01 21.02 7.40
C MET A 1 23.59 21.56 7.46
N SER A 2 22.86 21.60 6.35
CA SER A 2 21.45 22.01 6.38
C SER A 2 20.65 21.02 7.25
N GLN A 3 19.67 21.54 8.01
CA GLN A 3 18.82 20.69 8.84
C GLN A 3 18.03 19.72 7.94
N LYS A 4 18.12 18.42 8.23
CA LYS A 4 17.36 17.38 7.54
C LYS A 4 15.86 17.52 7.83
N ARG A 5 15.04 17.23 6.83
CA ARG A 5 13.59 17.39 6.81
C ARG A 5 12.91 16.13 6.28
N ILE A 6 11.65 15.97 6.68
CA ILE A 6 10.76 14.90 6.23
C ILE A 6 9.97 15.42 5.04
N LEU A 7 10.00 14.71 3.91
CA LEU A 7 9.13 14.94 2.76
C LEU A 7 7.95 13.97 2.84
N ILE A 8 6.73 14.49 2.81
CA ILE A 8 5.51 13.70 2.68
C ILE A 8 4.92 13.98 1.30
N VAL A 9 4.60 12.94 0.54
CA VAL A 9 3.98 13.05 -0.79
C VAL A 9 2.58 12.42 -0.72
N SER A 10 1.55 13.24 -0.87
CA SER A 10 0.13 12.82 -0.78
C SER A 10 -0.80 13.82 -1.50
N HIS A 11 -2.09 13.82 -1.20
CA HIS A 11 -3.05 14.86 -1.62
C HIS A 11 -3.45 15.77 -0.46
N ALA A 12 -4.13 16.89 -0.76
CA ALA A 12 -4.50 17.90 0.24
C ALA A 12 -5.43 17.38 1.33
N ASP A 13 -6.36 16.48 0.99
CA ASP A 13 -7.39 15.95 1.90
C ASP A 13 -6.99 14.64 2.62
N ASP A 14 -5.70 14.30 2.68
CA ASP A 14 -5.25 13.05 3.33
C ASP A 14 -5.17 13.22 4.86
N LEU A 15 -6.22 12.82 5.57
CA LEU A 15 -6.30 12.88 7.04
C LEU A 15 -5.14 12.15 7.75
N HIS A 16 -4.54 11.13 7.14
CA HIS A 16 -3.36 10.47 7.71
C HIS A 16 -2.19 11.43 7.80
N VAL A 17 -2.04 12.32 6.81
CA VAL A 17 -0.98 13.33 6.77
C VAL A 17 -1.21 14.38 7.85
N ASP A 18 -2.45 14.81 8.10
CA ASP A 18 -2.77 15.79 9.15
C ASP A 18 -2.43 15.25 10.54
N VAL A 19 -2.82 14.00 10.81
CA VAL A 19 -2.56 13.32 12.09
C VAL A 19 -1.06 13.13 12.30
N LEU A 20 -0.34 12.64 11.28
CA LEU A 20 1.10 12.46 11.35
C LEU A 20 1.81 13.80 11.52
N SER A 21 1.42 14.83 10.77
CA SER A 21 2.05 16.16 10.83
C SER A 21 1.90 16.77 12.24
N THR A 22 0.75 16.61 12.88
CA THR A 22 0.53 17.04 14.26
C THR A 22 1.52 16.36 15.23
N LYS A 23 1.76 15.05 15.08
CA LYS A 23 2.72 14.29 15.89
C LYS A 23 4.17 14.72 15.64
N LEU A 24 4.54 14.93 14.38
CA LEU A 24 5.87 15.41 13.99
C LEU A 24 6.14 16.81 14.56
N LEU A 25 5.17 17.73 14.47
CA LEU A 25 5.27 19.08 15.02
C LEU A 25 5.41 19.06 16.55
N ALA A 26 4.66 18.22 17.24
CA ALA A 26 4.79 18.05 18.69
C ALA A 26 6.18 17.55 19.12
N LYS A 27 6.89 16.85 18.22
CA LYS A 27 8.29 16.41 18.40
C LYS A 27 9.32 17.40 17.86
N GLY A 28 8.92 18.59 17.42
CA GLY A 28 9.81 19.64 16.93
C GLY A 28 10.25 19.49 15.46
N HIS A 29 9.56 18.67 14.67
CA HIS A 29 9.87 18.45 13.25
C HIS A 29 8.72 18.93 12.35
N SER A 30 9.01 19.89 11.47
CA SER A 30 8.04 20.37 10.46
C SER A 30 8.26 19.66 9.11
N PRO A 31 7.38 18.73 8.70
CA PRO A 31 7.48 18.09 7.40
C PRO A 31 7.22 19.12 6.28
N PHE A 32 7.79 18.87 5.10
CA PHE A 32 7.35 19.50 3.86
C PHE A 32 6.36 18.56 3.19
N ILE A 33 5.15 19.04 2.90
CA ILE A 33 4.08 18.23 2.33
C ILE A 33 3.93 18.62 0.85
N LEU A 34 4.29 17.72 -0.05
CA LEU A 34 4.02 17.86 -1.47
C LEU A 34 2.63 17.30 -1.78
N LYS A 35 1.69 18.21 -2.06
CA LYS A 35 0.30 17.90 -2.42
C LYS A 35 0.17 17.72 -3.93
N LEU A 36 -0.07 16.49 -4.38
CA LEU A 36 -0.06 16.11 -5.80
C LEU A 36 -1.22 16.75 -6.58
N ASP A 37 -2.38 16.88 -5.96
CA ASP A 37 -3.58 17.58 -6.45
C ASP A 37 -3.44 19.11 -6.54
N GLN A 38 -2.26 19.61 -6.19
CA GLN A 38 -1.86 21.01 -6.32
C GLN A 38 -0.56 21.14 -7.14
N PHE A 39 0.08 20.03 -7.49
CA PHE A 39 1.33 20.00 -8.24
C PHE A 39 1.04 19.71 -9.73
N PRO A 40 1.68 20.42 -10.68
CA PRO A 40 2.65 21.50 -10.49
C PRO A 40 2.05 22.90 -10.27
N ARG A 41 0.73 23.11 -10.38
CA ARG A 41 0.08 24.45 -10.33
C ARG A 41 0.62 25.39 -9.25
N ASP A 42 0.69 24.91 -8.01
CA ASP A 42 1.01 25.70 -6.82
C ASP A 42 2.49 25.57 -6.39
N TYR A 43 3.34 24.96 -7.24
CA TYR A 43 4.73 24.69 -6.93
C TYR A 43 5.66 25.11 -8.08
N GLN A 44 6.85 25.59 -7.73
CA GLN A 44 7.97 25.65 -8.66
C GLN A 44 8.91 24.48 -8.39
N PHE A 45 9.12 23.65 -9.42
CA PHE A 45 10.09 22.58 -9.43
C PHE A 45 11.28 23.00 -10.30
N THR A 46 12.45 23.13 -9.68
CA THR A 46 13.69 23.41 -10.42
C THR A 46 14.69 22.31 -10.16
N GLN A 47 15.11 21.62 -11.21
CA GLN A 47 16.18 20.64 -11.14
C GLN A 47 17.34 21.07 -12.04
N THR A 48 18.53 21.14 -11.45
CA THR A 48 19.74 21.58 -12.15
C THR A 48 20.77 20.47 -12.17
N TYR A 49 21.51 20.39 -13.27
CA TYR A 49 22.58 19.42 -13.49
C TYR A 49 23.85 20.18 -13.88
N SER A 50 24.95 19.95 -13.17
CA SER A 50 26.23 20.59 -13.48
C SER A 50 27.39 19.66 -13.16
N GLN A 51 28.26 19.40 -14.13
CA GLN A 51 29.55 18.70 -13.99
C GLN A 51 29.64 17.68 -12.82
N ARG A 52 28.73 16.68 -12.83
CA ARG A 52 28.60 15.57 -11.84
C ARG A 52 27.83 15.87 -10.55
N ARG A 53 27.12 16.97 -10.48
CA ARG A 53 26.19 17.32 -9.39
C ARG A 53 24.81 17.52 -9.96
N TRP A 54 23.83 17.20 -9.14
CA TRP A 54 22.44 17.53 -9.38
C TRP A 54 21.88 18.17 -8.12
N ARG A 55 20.89 19.03 -8.28
CA ARG A 55 20.16 19.65 -7.17
C ARG A 55 18.73 19.89 -7.60
N THR A 56 17.79 19.59 -6.71
CA THR A 56 16.38 19.90 -6.87
C THR A 56 15.95 20.89 -5.81
N GLU A 57 15.17 21.89 -6.22
CA GLU A 57 14.49 22.85 -5.34
C GLU A 57 12.98 22.76 -5.61
N LEU A 58 12.20 22.58 -4.53
CA LEU A 58 10.75 22.60 -4.52
C LEU A 58 10.29 23.82 -3.73
N LEU A 59 9.69 24.80 -4.40
CA LEU A 59 9.11 25.98 -3.77
C LEU A 59 7.58 25.87 -3.81
N HIS A 60 6.93 25.89 -2.65
CA HIS A 60 5.47 25.97 -2.55
C HIS A 60 5.05 27.45 -2.60
N LEU A 61 4.49 27.87 -3.75
CA LEU A 61 4.24 29.27 -4.08
C LEU A 61 3.36 30.01 -3.06
N PRO A 62 2.23 29.45 -2.57
CA PRO A 62 1.37 30.14 -1.60
C PRO A 62 2.04 30.43 -0.26
N SER A 63 2.89 29.50 0.22
CA SER A 63 3.53 29.62 1.54
C SER A 63 4.92 30.27 1.52
N GLY A 64 5.58 30.27 0.35
CA GLY A 64 7.00 30.63 0.21
C GLY A 64 7.98 29.58 0.77
N GLU A 65 7.48 28.44 1.27
CA GLU A 65 8.32 27.38 1.80
C GLU A 65 9.13 26.69 0.68
N CYS A 66 10.43 26.50 0.91
CA CYS A 66 11.32 25.83 -0.02
C CYS A 66 11.98 24.59 0.61
N LEU A 67 12.07 23.51 -0.17
CA LEU A 67 12.77 22.28 0.17
C LEU A 67 13.80 21.94 -0.91
N THR A 68 15.04 21.70 -0.50
CA THR A 68 16.10 21.24 -1.41
C THR A 68 16.37 19.75 -1.26
N SER A 69 16.87 19.11 -2.32
CA SER A 69 17.26 17.69 -2.32
C SER A 69 18.17 17.30 -1.15
N GLU A 70 19.10 18.16 -0.76
CA GLU A 70 20.05 17.91 0.34
C GLU A 70 19.38 17.95 1.71
N GLN A 71 18.30 18.73 1.86
CA GLN A 71 17.54 18.81 3.10
C GLN A 71 16.69 17.56 3.33
N ILE A 72 16.38 16.76 2.31
CA ILE A 72 15.55 15.58 2.49
C ILE A 72 16.37 14.49 3.21
N GLY A 73 15.86 14.07 4.37
CA GLY A 73 16.42 12.97 5.17
C GLY A 73 15.48 11.77 5.27
N SER A 74 14.17 11.98 5.12
CA SER A 74 13.19 10.90 5.11
C SER A 74 12.02 11.22 4.19
N VAL A 75 11.46 10.18 3.57
CA VAL A 75 10.33 10.32 2.64
C VAL A 75 9.22 9.35 3.00
N TRP A 76 8.00 9.88 3.11
CA TRP A 76 6.77 9.10 3.16
C TRP A 76 5.97 9.34 1.87
N LEU A 77 6.04 8.38 0.94
CA LEU A 77 5.25 8.40 -0.29
C LEU A 77 3.92 7.67 -0.03
N ARG A 78 2.86 8.44 0.23
CA ARG A 78 1.65 7.92 0.87
C ARG A 78 0.51 7.67 -0.12
N LYS A 79 0.02 8.71 -0.79
CA LYS A 79 -1.08 8.60 -1.76
C LYS A 79 -0.73 9.21 -3.08
N LYS A 80 -1.37 8.68 -4.12
CA LYS A 80 -1.41 9.26 -5.46
C LYS A 80 -2.59 10.22 -5.52
N ALA A 81 -2.50 11.19 -6.42
CA ALA A 81 -3.60 12.06 -6.80
C ALA A 81 -3.41 12.43 -8.29
N PRO A 82 -4.47 12.86 -8.98
CA PRO A 82 -4.33 13.61 -10.23
C PRO A 82 -3.46 14.85 -10.00
N TYR A 83 -2.72 15.28 -11.02
CA TYR A 83 -2.00 16.54 -10.98
C TYR A 83 -2.94 17.71 -11.25
N ALA A 84 -2.48 18.92 -10.93
CA ALA A 84 -3.19 20.16 -11.24
C ALA A 84 -2.29 21.11 -12.03
N TYR A 85 -2.87 21.73 -13.05
CA TYR A 85 -2.18 22.69 -13.93
C TYR A 85 -2.74 24.10 -13.77
N LEU A 86 -2.04 25.10 -14.31
CA LEU A 86 -2.47 26.51 -14.25
C LEU A 86 -3.71 26.79 -15.11
N THR A 87 -4.08 25.87 -16.00
CA THR A 87 -5.23 25.97 -16.88
C THR A 87 -5.98 24.64 -16.87
N ASP A 88 -7.31 24.74 -16.93
CA ASP A 88 -8.22 23.61 -17.06
C ASP A 88 -8.63 23.37 -18.53
N GLU A 89 -8.06 24.14 -19.48
CA GLU A 89 -8.43 24.15 -20.90
C GLU A 89 -7.54 23.25 -21.78
N LEU A 90 -6.83 22.29 -21.19
CA LEU A 90 -6.00 21.35 -21.95
C LEU A 90 -6.88 20.36 -22.73
N SER A 91 -6.55 20.12 -24.01
CA SER A 91 -7.13 19.00 -24.74
C SER A 91 -6.74 17.66 -24.10
N ALA A 92 -7.48 16.58 -24.39
CA ALA A 92 -7.17 15.25 -23.84
C ALA A 92 -5.73 14.78 -24.13
N GLN A 93 -5.18 15.12 -25.31
CA GLN A 93 -3.80 14.78 -25.66
C GLN A 93 -2.79 15.61 -24.87
N GLU A 94 -3.04 16.92 -24.68
CA GLU A 94 -2.18 17.80 -23.89
C GLU A 94 -2.19 17.43 -22.42
N GLN A 95 -3.36 17.12 -21.85
CA GLN A 95 -3.52 16.62 -20.49
C GLN A 95 -2.70 15.34 -20.28
N ALA A 96 -2.85 14.35 -21.16
CA ALA A 96 -2.10 13.10 -21.08
C ALA A 96 -0.58 13.29 -21.23
N PHE A 97 -0.13 14.26 -22.04
CA PHE A 97 1.28 14.62 -22.14
C PHE A 97 1.77 15.29 -20.85
N ALA A 98 1.04 16.27 -20.33
CA ALA A 98 1.36 16.97 -19.09
C ALA A 98 1.47 16.01 -17.90
N ASP A 99 0.55 15.05 -17.77
CA ASP A 99 0.56 14.04 -16.70
C ASP A 99 1.79 13.13 -16.79
N LYS A 100 2.21 12.78 -18.01
CA LYS A 100 3.41 11.98 -18.25
C LYS A 100 4.68 12.77 -17.91
N GLU A 101 4.81 14.01 -18.37
CA GLU A 101 5.96 14.87 -18.07
C GLU A 101 6.09 15.16 -16.57
N THR A 102 4.97 15.44 -15.92
CA THR A 102 4.90 15.70 -14.47
C THR A 102 5.29 14.46 -13.69
N THR A 103 4.76 13.28 -14.06
CA THR A 103 5.14 12.00 -13.45
C THR A 103 6.62 11.71 -13.65
N HIS A 104 7.14 11.90 -14.86
CA HIS A 104 8.54 11.62 -15.18
C HIS A 104 9.48 12.51 -14.36
N THR A 105 9.14 13.80 -14.26
CA THR A 105 9.88 14.79 -13.47
C THR A 105 9.88 14.45 -11.99
N LEU A 106 8.69 14.22 -11.41
CA LEU A 106 8.54 13.93 -9.99
C LEU A 106 9.24 12.63 -9.61
N PHE A 107 8.95 11.53 -10.31
CA PHE A 107 9.53 10.24 -9.97
C PHE A 107 11.00 10.13 -10.35
N GLY A 108 11.46 10.80 -11.41
CA GLY A 108 12.89 10.91 -11.71
C GLY A 108 13.67 11.56 -10.57
N PHE A 109 13.11 12.60 -9.95
CA PHE A 109 13.66 13.19 -8.73
C PHE A 109 13.58 12.25 -7.52
N LEU A 110 12.41 11.68 -7.24
CA LEU A 110 12.21 10.81 -6.08
C LEU A 110 13.13 9.58 -6.13
N TYR A 111 13.25 8.92 -7.28
CA TYR A 111 14.17 7.78 -7.47
C TYR A 111 15.65 8.16 -7.33
N GLY A 112 16.01 9.43 -7.48
CA GLY A 112 17.37 9.93 -7.25
C GLY A 112 17.73 10.12 -5.78
N LEU A 113 16.76 10.09 -4.86
CA LEU A 113 16.97 10.29 -3.42
C LEU A 113 17.47 9.01 -2.74
N ASN A 114 18.72 8.64 -3.04
CA ASN A 114 19.36 7.42 -2.53
C ASN A 114 19.92 7.56 -1.11
N HIS A 115 19.98 8.78 -0.58
CA HIS A 115 20.61 9.11 0.71
C HIS A 115 19.64 9.25 1.87
N CYS A 116 18.34 9.03 1.65
CA CYS A 116 17.30 9.22 2.67
C CYS A 116 16.65 7.91 3.09
N TYR A 117 16.02 7.94 4.26
CA TYR A 117 15.16 6.87 4.74
C TYR A 117 13.81 6.90 4.01
N TRP A 118 13.29 5.73 3.66
CA TRP A 118 12.06 5.59 2.87
C TRP A 118 10.99 4.79 3.61
N MET A 119 9.75 5.28 3.49
CA MET A 119 8.54 4.63 3.94
C MET A 119 7.49 4.65 2.80
N ASN A 120 7.46 3.75 1.84
CA ASN A 120 8.49 2.86 1.32
C ASN A 120 9.13 3.47 0.07
N HIS A 121 10.25 2.91 -0.40
CA HIS A 121 10.79 3.31 -1.70
C HIS A 121 9.85 2.84 -2.83
N PRO A 122 9.48 3.69 -3.80
CA PRO A 122 8.47 3.36 -4.81
C PRO A 122 8.79 2.12 -5.66
N LEU A 123 10.06 1.86 -5.97
CA LEU A 123 10.46 0.63 -6.70
C LEU A 123 10.19 -0.65 -5.88
N ALA A 124 10.53 -0.63 -4.59
CA ALA A 124 10.28 -1.75 -3.69
C ALA A 124 8.77 -1.97 -3.50
N ALA A 125 8.01 -0.89 -3.31
CA ALA A 125 6.56 -0.94 -3.18
C ALA A 125 5.90 -1.49 -4.46
N ARG A 126 6.42 -1.16 -5.65
CA ARG A 126 5.92 -1.67 -6.92
C ARG A 126 6.10 -3.18 -7.04
N HIS A 127 7.28 -3.70 -6.69
CA HIS A 127 7.51 -5.14 -6.67
C HIS A 127 6.56 -5.85 -5.72
N ALA A 128 6.44 -5.32 -4.50
CA ALA A 128 5.56 -5.86 -3.47
C ALA A 128 4.06 -5.71 -3.75
N ALA A 129 3.64 -5.11 -4.86
CA ALA A 129 2.21 -4.97 -5.20
C ALA A 129 1.64 -6.16 -6.00
N PHE A 130 2.50 -7.05 -6.52
CA PHE A 130 2.05 -8.17 -7.35
C PHE A 130 1.69 -9.40 -6.50
N LYS A 131 0.39 -9.61 -6.27
CA LYS A 131 -0.12 -10.66 -5.38
C LYS A 131 0.32 -12.09 -5.74
N GLY A 132 0.49 -12.38 -7.03
CA GLY A 132 0.99 -13.70 -7.46
C GLY A 132 2.40 -13.99 -6.96
N GLU A 133 3.28 -12.98 -7.01
CA GLU A 133 4.63 -13.10 -6.46
C GLU A 133 4.62 -13.10 -4.93
N GLN A 134 3.72 -12.33 -4.28
CA GLN A 134 3.53 -12.40 -2.83
C GLN A 134 3.19 -13.81 -2.36
N LEU A 135 2.29 -14.52 -3.04
CA LEU A 135 1.95 -15.91 -2.70
C LEU A 135 3.16 -16.85 -2.84
N GLN A 136 3.91 -16.74 -3.93
CA GLN A 136 5.14 -17.52 -4.14
C GLN A 136 6.17 -17.26 -3.03
N ARG A 137 6.36 -15.99 -2.68
CA ARG A 137 7.28 -15.57 -1.62
C ARG A 137 6.81 -16.05 -0.25
N ALA A 138 5.52 -15.96 0.05
CA ALA A 138 4.95 -16.42 1.31
C ALA A 138 5.22 -17.92 1.51
N VAL A 139 4.97 -18.74 0.48
CA VAL A 139 5.29 -20.18 0.48
C VAL A 139 6.77 -20.42 0.71
N ALA A 140 7.65 -19.73 -0.03
CA ALA A 140 9.11 -19.87 0.13
C ALA A 140 9.60 -19.49 1.54
N MET A 141 8.85 -18.65 2.24
CA MET A 141 9.16 -18.19 3.61
C MET A 141 8.43 -19.00 4.69
N GLY A 142 7.73 -20.07 4.31
CA GLY A 142 7.08 -20.98 5.24
C GLY A 142 5.78 -20.43 5.85
N PHE A 143 5.05 -19.61 5.10
CA PHE A 143 3.64 -19.35 5.38
C PHE A 143 2.75 -20.42 4.76
N ASP A 144 1.69 -20.76 5.46
CA ASP A 144 0.52 -21.40 4.84
C ASP A 144 -0.24 -20.35 4.02
N ILE A 145 -0.73 -20.77 2.86
CA ILE A 145 -1.61 -19.98 1.98
C ILE A 145 -2.85 -20.81 1.63
N PRO A 146 -3.97 -20.18 1.24
CA PRO A 146 -5.09 -20.93 0.66
C PRO A 146 -4.64 -21.67 -0.60
N PRO A 147 -5.16 -22.88 -0.88
CA PRO A 147 -5.05 -23.47 -2.22
C PRO A 147 -5.49 -22.42 -3.24
N SER A 148 -4.66 -22.14 -4.24
CA SER A 148 -4.87 -21.01 -5.16
C SER A 148 -4.57 -21.42 -6.60
N ILE A 149 -5.31 -20.86 -7.55
CA ILE A 149 -5.05 -20.96 -8.99
C ILE A 149 -5.19 -19.57 -9.63
N ILE A 150 -4.25 -19.24 -10.52
CA ILE A 150 -4.37 -18.08 -11.41
C ILE A 150 -4.36 -18.64 -12.83
N SER A 151 -5.47 -18.49 -13.55
CA SER A 151 -5.65 -19.14 -14.85
C SER A 151 -6.60 -18.36 -15.75
N ASN A 152 -6.37 -18.42 -17.06
CA ASN A 152 -7.34 -18.07 -18.10
C ASN A 152 -7.83 -19.32 -18.87
N ASP A 153 -7.57 -20.51 -18.34
CA ASP A 153 -8.06 -21.80 -18.87
C ASP A 153 -9.23 -22.28 -18.00
N PRO A 154 -10.48 -22.24 -18.52
CA PRO A 154 -11.66 -22.72 -17.80
C PRO A 154 -11.55 -24.17 -17.32
N SER A 155 -10.92 -25.05 -18.12
CA SER A 155 -10.78 -26.47 -17.78
C SER A 155 -9.84 -26.69 -16.59
N ALA A 156 -8.79 -25.88 -16.49
CA ALA A 156 -7.88 -25.88 -15.34
C ALA A 156 -8.59 -25.38 -14.07
N VAL A 157 -9.46 -24.37 -14.18
CA VAL A 157 -10.25 -23.87 -13.04
C VAL A 157 -11.28 -24.90 -12.58
N GLN A 158 -11.99 -25.54 -13.51
CA GLN A 158 -12.92 -26.64 -13.19
C GLN A 158 -12.19 -27.80 -12.50
N SER A 159 -11.02 -28.18 -13.01
CA SER A 159 -10.20 -29.25 -12.41
C SER A 159 -9.72 -28.86 -11.00
N PHE A 160 -9.34 -27.61 -10.80
CA PHE A 160 -8.98 -27.08 -9.48
C PHE A 160 -10.18 -27.11 -8.52
N GLN A 161 -11.35 -26.66 -8.96
CA GLN A 161 -12.58 -26.67 -8.17
C GLN A 161 -12.94 -28.09 -7.70
N GLN A 162 -12.82 -29.09 -8.58
CA GLN A 162 -13.07 -30.50 -8.23
C GLN A 162 -12.08 -31.08 -7.21
N GLN A 163 -10.88 -30.50 -7.08
CA GLN A 163 -9.88 -30.91 -6.08
C GLN A 163 -10.11 -30.26 -4.71
N LEU A 164 -10.87 -29.16 -4.66
CA LEU A 164 -11.18 -28.48 -3.41
C LEU A 164 -12.16 -29.30 -2.55
N ARG A 165 -11.97 -29.24 -1.23
CA ARG A 165 -12.92 -29.80 -0.26
C ARG A 165 -13.88 -28.74 0.31
N SER A 166 -13.70 -27.50 -0.13
CA SER A 166 -14.43 -26.32 0.31
C SER A 166 -14.88 -25.52 -0.90
N PRO A 167 -15.84 -24.58 -0.74
CA PRO A 167 -16.24 -23.69 -1.82
C PRO A 167 -15.04 -22.96 -2.43
N MET A 168 -15.12 -22.65 -3.72
CA MET A 168 -14.12 -21.80 -4.38
C MET A 168 -14.52 -20.34 -4.20
N VAL A 169 -13.53 -19.45 -4.04
CA VAL A 169 -13.73 -18.00 -4.07
C VAL A 169 -12.97 -17.37 -5.21
N PHE A 170 -13.54 -16.32 -5.80
CA PHE A 170 -12.85 -15.41 -6.71
C PHE A 170 -12.29 -14.19 -5.96
N LYS A 171 -11.10 -13.73 -6.36
CA LYS A 171 -10.47 -12.53 -5.80
C LYS A 171 -9.83 -11.66 -6.86
N ALA A 172 -10.08 -10.35 -6.77
CA ALA A 172 -9.38 -9.38 -7.59
C ALA A 172 -7.86 -9.33 -7.27
N MET A 173 -7.05 -9.41 -8.33
CA MET A 173 -5.58 -9.38 -8.23
C MET A 173 -5.01 -7.96 -8.16
N SER A 174 -5.61 -7.01 -8.86
CA SER A 174 -5.15 -5.63 -8.95
C SER A 174 -5.75 -4.76 -7.85
N SER A 175 -7.04 -4.45 -7.97
CA SER A 175 -7.83 -3.62 -7.06
C SER A 175 -9.21 -4.22 -6.91
N SER A 176 -9.74 -4.23 -5.68
CA SER A 176 -11.14 -4.60 -5.44
C SER A 176 -12.11 -3.53 -5.92
N MET A 177 -11.66 -2.39 -6.45
CA MET A 177 -12.52 -1.31 -6.95
C MET A 177 -12.78 -1.40 -8.47
N LEU A 178 -12.45 -2.53 -9.12
CA LEU A 178 -12.66 -2.73 -10.55
C LEU A 178 -12.06 -1.61 -11.44
N ALA A 179 -10.89 -1.09 -11.05
CA ALA A 179 -10.24 0.04 -11.71
C ALA A 179 -11.11 1.30 -11.86
N ALA A 180 -12.11 1.48 -10.97
CA ALA A 180 -12.99 2.65 -10.96
C ALA A 180 -12.22 3.98 -10.93
N GLU A 181 -11.00 3.98 -10.38
CA GLU A 181 -10.12 5.15 -10.37
C GLU A 181 -9.58 5.57 -11.75
N GLN A 182 -9.76 4.75 -12.79
CA GLN A 182 -9.26 4.99 -14.15
C GLN A 182 -10.38 5.37 -15.14
N VAL A 183 -11.63 5.41 -14.68
CA VAL A 183 -12.80 5.71 -15.51
C VAL A 183 -13.62 6.86 -14.91
N ALA A 184 -14.34 7.58 -15.76
CA ALA A 184 -15.20 8.67 -15.33
C ALA A 184 -16.35 8.13 -14.45
N ALA A 185 -16.91 8.98 -13.59
CA ALA A 185 -17.91 8.54 -12.61
C ALA A 185 -19.20 8.01 -13.25
N ASP A 186 -19.59 8.56 -14.40
CA ASP A 186 -20.74 8.20 -15.21
C ASP A 186 -20.52 6.94 -16.07
N GLU A 187 -19.28 6.47 -16.20
CA GLU A 187 -18.92 5.23 -16.90
C GLU A 187 -18.80 4.01 -15.95
N ARG A 188 -19.07 4.20 -14.65
CA ARG A 188 -18.92 3.14 -13.64
C ARG A 188 -20.19 2.34 -13.47
N ASP A 189 -20.18 1.09 -13.92
CA ASP A 189 -21.30 0.15 -13.72
C ASP A 189 -21.28 -0.55 -12.35
N THR A 190 -20.11 -0.68 -11.72
CA THR A 190 -19.92 -1.32 -10.41
C THR A 190 -18.75 -0.69 -9.66
N TYR A 191 -18.90 -0.55 -8.35
CA TYR A 191 -17.89 0.08 -7.49
C TYR A 191 -16.77 -0.87 -7.06
N GLY A 192 -16.95 -2.19 -7.17
CA GLY A 192 -15.91 -3.13 -6.79
C GLY A 192 -16.26 -4.62 -6.94
N VAL A 193 -15.23 -5.44 -6.80
CA VAL A 193 -15.29 -6.90 -6.73
C VAL A 193 -14.56 -7.36 -5.48
N HIS A 194 -15.34 -7.74 -4.47
CA HIS A 194 -14.87 -8.28 -3.21
C HIS A 194 -14.51 -9.76 -3.35
N THR A 195 -14.11 -10.40 -2.25
CA THR A 195 -13.97 -11.86 -2.24
C THR A 195 -15.35 -12.48 -2.38
N THR A 196 -15.60 -13.17 -3.49
CA THR A 196 -16.92 -13.74 -3.81
C THR A 196 -16.84 -15.25 -3.79
N ILE A 197 -17.75 -15.91 -3.05
CA ILE A 197 -17.94 -17.36 -3.16
C ILE A 197 -18.57 -17.66 -4.52
N ILE A 198 -17.96 -18.56 -5.28
CA ILE A 198 -18.48 -19.03 -6.56
C ILE A 198 -19.65 -19.97 -6.29
N ASP A 199 -20.85 -19.58 -6.72
CA ASP A 199 -22.05 -20.39 -6.64
C ASP A 199 -22.37 -21.13 -7.95
N ALA A 200 -23.53 -21.80 -7.99
CA ALA A 200 -23.94 -22.60 -9.15
C ALA A 200 -24.28 -21.76 -10.40
N ASP A 201 -24.64 -20.48 -10.23
CA ASP A 201 -24.89 -19.57 -11.36
C ASP A 201 -23.55 -19.05 -11.90
N ASP A 202 -22.61 -18.71 -11.04
CA ASP A 202 -21.24 -18.36 -11.43
C ASP A 202 -20.53 -19.50 -12.17
N GLU A 203 -20.76 -20.76 -11.74
CA GLU A 203 -20.22 -21.96 -12.39
C GLU A 203 -20.64 -22.08 -13.86
N GLN A 204 -21.88 -21.68 -14.19
CA GLN A 204 -22.37 -21.67 -15.57
C GLN A 204 -21.64 -20.64 -16.44
N ALA A 205 -21.03 -19.63 -15.81
CA ALA A 205 -20.26 -18.58 -16.47
C ALA A 205 -18.74 -18.84 -16.47
N LEU A 206 -18.26 -20.02 -16.06
CA LEU A 206 -16.81 -20.32 -15.99
C LEU A 206 -16.08 -20.18 -17.33
N GLU A 207 -16.76 -20.30 -18.46
CA GLU A 207 -16.18 -20.01 -19.79
C GLU A 207 -15.68 -18.55 -19.91
N ALA A 208 -16.21 -17.61 -19.13
CA ALA A 208 -15.73 -16.24 -19.07
C ALA A 208 -14.28 -16.12 -18.55
N VAL A 209 -13.76 -17.16 -17.87
CA VAL A 209 -12.34 -17.22 -17.48
C VAL A 209 -11.41 -17.19 -18.69
N ALA A 210 -11.88 -17.60 -19.89
CA ALA A 210 -11.09 -17.50 -21.11
C ALA A 210 -10.80 -16.04 -21.53
N LEU A 211 -11.56 -15.06 -21.03
CA LEU A 211 -11.43 -13.65 -21.40
C LEU A 211 -10.19 -12.99 -20.77
N LEU A 212 -9.79 -13.42 -19.58
CA LEU A 212 -8.65 -12.88 -18.85
C LEU A 212 -8.19 -13.82 -17.72
N PRO A 213 -6.93 -13.73 -17.27
CA PRO A 213 -6.48 -14.47 -16.10
C PRO A 213 -7.27 -14.09 -14.84
N CYS A 214 -7.89 -15.09 -14.23
CA CYS A 214 -8.67 -14.98 -13.01
C CYS A 214 -7.93 -15.65 -11.85
N HIS A 215 -8.11 -15.11 -10.63
CA HIS A 215 -7.54 -15.70 -9.42
C HIS A 215 -8.65 -16.29 -8.56
N PHE A 216 -8.55 -17.60 -8.35
CA PHE A 216 -9.43 -18.35 -7.48
C PHE A 216 -8.65 -18.96 -6.32
N GLN A 217 -9.30 -19.08 -5.16
CA GLN A 217 -8.76 -19.75 -3.99
C GLN A 217 -9.79 -20.73 -3.42
N GLY A 218 -9.32 -21.76 -2.71
CA GLY A 218 -10.19 -22.51 -1.81
C GLY A 218 -10.63 -21.62 -0.64
N TYR A 219 -11.92 -21.61 -0.36
CA TYR A 219 -12.46 -20.98 0.84
C TYR A 219 -11.90 -21.70 2.07
N VAL A 220 -11.54 -20.93 3.09
CA VAL A 220 -11.05 -21.46 4.36
C VAL A 220 -11.95 -20.94 5.46
N ASP A 221 -12.49 -21.87 6.25
CA ASP A 221 -13.22 -21.53 7.46
C ASP A 221 -12.25 -20.88 8.46
N LYS A 222 -12.51 -19.60 8.76
CA LYS A 222 -11.70 -18.78 9.65
C LYS A 222 -12.48 -18.46 10.93
N ALA A 223 -11.79 -18.54 12.06
CA ALA A 223 -12.31 -18.08 13.35
C ALA A 223 -12.31 -16.54 13.43
N TYR A 224 -11.26 -15.91 12.90
CA TYR A 224 -11.13 -14.45 12.80
C TYR A 224 -10.07 -14.08 11.76
N GLU A 225 -9.95 -12.78 11.47
CA GLU A 225 -8.90 -12.23 10.62
C GLU A 225 -7.93 -11.39 11.44
N VAL A 226 -6.72 -11.22 10.91
CA VAL A 226 -5.67 -10.43 11.55
C VAL A 226 -5.13 -9.43 10.55
N ARG A 227 -5.14 -8.17 10.96
CA ARG A 227 -4.38 -7.10 10.30
C ARG A 227 -3.05 -6.95 11.01
N ALA A 228 -1.98 -7.46 10.41
CA ALA A 228 -0.61 -7.33 10.92
C ALA A 228 0.10 -6.21 10.16
N THR A 229 0.35 -5.07 10.82
CA THR A 229 0.99 -3.90 10.24
C THR A 229 2.44 -3.82 10.72
N VAL A 230 3.38 -3.90 9.79
CA VAL A 230 4.81 -3.65 10.03
C VAL A 230 5.10 -2.17 9.77
N ILE A 231 5.80 -1.54 10.70
CA ILE A 231 6.32 -0.17 10.59
C ILE A 231 7.75 -0.18 11.15
N GLY A 232 8.74 0.09 10.30
CA GLY A 232 10.15 -0.11 10.61
C GLY A 232 10.42 -1.58 10.96
N ASP A 233 10.88 -1.82 12.18
CA ASP A 233 11.20 -3.15 12.72
C ASP A 233 10.14 -3.67 13.70
N LYS A 234 9.01 -2.96 13.85
CA LYS A 234 7.95 -3.32 14.78
C LYS A 234 6.70 -3.81 14.05
N LEU A 235 6.08 -4.84 14.60
CA LEU A 235 4.80 -5.37 14.15
C LEU A 235 3.69 -4.99 15.13
N PHE A 236 2.56 -4.55 14.58
CA PHE A 236 1.33 -4.26 15.30
C PHE A 236 0.23 -5.17 14.76
N ALA A 237 -0.48 -5.89 15.62
CA ALA A 237 -1.52 -6.82 15.17
C ALA A 237 -2.88 -6.49 15.80
N ALA A 238 -3.90 -6.40 14.95
CA ALA A 238 -5.30 -6.34 15.36
C ALA A 238 -6.01 -7.60 14.90
N ARG A 239 -6.71 -8.25 15.82
CA ARG A 239 -7.75 -9.24 15.53
C ARG A 239 -9.00 -8.51 15.07
N ILE A 240 -9.63 -9.06 14.03
CA ILE A 240 -10.88 -8.62 13.45
C ILE A 240 -11.87 -9.78 13.58
N ASP A 241 -12.90 -9.61 14.42
CA ASP A 241 -13.90 -10.64 14.68
C ASP A 241 -14.94 -10.73 13.54
N SER A 242 -14.47 -11.05 12.33
CA SER A 242 -15.28 -11.09 11.09
C SER A 242 -16.37 -12.16 11.07
N GLN A 243 -16.40 -13.06 12.05
CA GLN A 243 -17.51 -14.01 12.21
C GLN A 243 -18.68 -13.45 13.03
N ALA A 244 -18.54 -12.26 13.63
CA ALA A 244 -19.58 -11.65 14.45
C ALA A 244 -20.79 -11.13 13.63
N ASP A 245 -20.62 -10.90 12.33
CA ASP A 245 -21.69 -10.47 11.42
C ASP A 245 -21.66 -11.30 10.12
N PRO A 246 -22.80 -11.86 9.65
CA PRO A 246 -22.85 -12.62 8.41
C PRO A 246 -22.25 -11.92 7.18
N ARG A 247 -22.34 -10.59 7.12
CA ARG A 247 -21.84 -9.77 5.99
C ARG A 247 -20.32 -9.77 5.90
N THR A 248 -19.62 -10.02 7.00
CA THR A 248 -18.16 -9.96 7.09
C THR A 248 -17.48 -11.33 7.08
N ARG A 249 -18.26 -12.42 7.11
CA ARG A 249 -17.74 -13.80 7.24
C ARG A 249 -16.81 -14.23 6.12
N VAL A 250 -17.13 -13.84 4.88
CA VAL A 250 -16.30 -14.12 3.70
C VAL A 250 -15.18 -13.11 3.58
N ASP A 251 -15.49 -11.84 3.81
CA ASP A 251 -14.61 -10.70 3.62
C ASP A 251 -14.97 -9.62 4.64
N TYR A 252 -14.05 -9.25 5.55
CA TYR A 252 -14.38 -8.29 6.61
C TYR A 252 -14.70 -6.87 6.13
N ARG A 253 -14.50 -6.57 4.84
CA ARG A 253 -14.52 -5.22 4.28
C ARG A 253 -15.93 -4.61 4.11
N ASP A 254 -16.93 -5.13 4.79
CA ASP A 254 -18.19 -4.41 5.03
C ASP A 254 -18.08 -3.54 6.29
N PHE A 255 -17.65 -2.30 6.10
CA PHE A 255 -17.46 -1.33 7.18
C PHE A 255 -18.78 -0.82 7.80
N SER A 256 -19.95 -1.22 7.26
CA SER A 256 -21.24 -0.95 7.90
C SER A 256 -21.59 -1.98 8.99
N ALA A 257 -20.82 -3.06 9.10
CA ALA A 257 -20.95 -4.04 10.17
C ALA A 257 -20.18 -3.59 11.41
N ASP A 258 -20.86 -3.64 12.56
CA ASP A 258 -20.27 -3.36 13.86
C ASP A 258 -19.62 -4.63 14.42
N ILE A 259 -18.40 -4.92 13.95
CA ILE A 259 -17.61 -6.07 14.41
C ILE A 259 -16.47 -5.63 15.33
N PRO A 260 -16.13 -6.40 16.38
CA PRO A 260 -15.03 -6.05 17.28
C PRO A 260 -13.64 -6.08 16.62
N TYR A 261 -12.80 -5.15 17.07
CA TYR A 261 -11.36 -5.10 16.79
C TYR A 261 -10.59 -5.10 18.10
N THR A 262 -9.58 -5.95 18.22
CA THR A 262 -8.79 -6.05 19.46
C THR A 262 -7.30 -6.17 19.17
N ALA A 263 -6.47 -5.51 19.99
CA ALA A 263 -5.02 -5.69 19.91
C ALA A 263 -4.65 -7.11 20.35
N ILE A 264 -3.78 -7.77 19.58
CA ILE A 264 -3.28 -9.10 19.90
C ILE A 264 -1.76 -9.14 19.77
N THR A 265 -1.14 -10.11 20.44
CA THR A 265 0.26 -10.50 20.19
C THR A 265 0.25 -11.76 19.33
N LEU A 266 0.99 -11.76 18.23
CA LEU A 266 1.12 -12.94 17.39
C LEU A 266 2.10 -13.94 18.02
N PRO A 267 1.97 -15.25 17.73
CA PRO A 267 3.03 -16.19 18.04
C PRO A 267 4.35 -15.71 17.44
N ALA A 268 5.45 -15.81 18.21
CA ALA A 268 6.75 -15.23 17.83
C ALA A 268 7.24 -15.71 16.44
N ALA A 269 6.92 -16.95 16.05
CA ALA A 269 7.26 -17.47 14.73
C ALA A 269 6.49 -16.76 13.61
N VAL A 270 5.20 -16.45 13.81
CA VAL A 270 4.37 -15.71 12.85
C VAL A 270 4.85 -14.27 12.76
N GLU A 271 5.06 -13.59 13.89
CA GLU A 271 5.60 -12.22 13.92
C GLU A 271 6.92 -12.11 13.15
N LYS A 272 7.88 -13.00 13.44
CA LYS A 272 9.17 -13.03 12.77
C LYS A 272 9.03 -13.24 11.26
N ARG A 273 8.12 -14.12 10.82
CA ARG A 273 7.84 -14.34 9.40
C ARG A 273 7.23 -13.10 8.75
N CYS A 274 6.29 -12.42 9.40
CA CYS A 274 5.68 -11.19 8.87
C CYS A 274 6.71 -10.06 8.71
N LEU A 275 7.55 -9.84 9.72
CA LEU A 275 8.66 -8.88 9.64
C LEU A 275 9.61 -9.24 8.49
N ALA A 276 10.06 -10.49 8.43
CA ALA A 276 10.95 -10.97 7.38
C ALA A 276 10.33 -10.81 5.98
N PHE A 277 9.03 -11.08 5.84
CA PHE A 277 8.31 -10.95 4.57
C PHE A 277 8.36 -9.52 4.03
N VAL A 278 8.00 -8.53 4.87
CA VAL A 278 8.01 -7.11 4.51
C VAL A 278 9.44 -6.65 4.19
N HIS A 279 10.39 -6.99 5.05
CA HIS A 279 11.80 -6.61 4.86
C HIS A 279 12.44 -7.28 3.63
N SER A 280 11.97 -8.46 3.21
CA SER A 280 12.51 -9.16 2.03
C SER A 280 12.27 -8.42 0.71
N TYR A 281 11.30 -7.49 0.67
CA TYR A 281 11.07 -6.57 -0.44
C TYR A 281 11.91 -5.28 -0.34
N GLY A 282 12.61 -5.06 0.77
CA GLY A 282 13.21 -3.76 1.10
C GLY A 282 12.19 -2.71 1.52
N LEU A 283 11.05 -3.14 2.11
CA LEU A 283 10.03 -2.24 2.65
C LEU A 283 10.27 -1.99 4.14
N SER A 284 9.96 -0.77 4.58
CA SER A 284 9.84 -0.37 5.97
C SER A 284 8.39 -0.45 6.48
N TYR A 285 7.42 -0.54 5.57
CA TYR A 285 6.00 -0.63 5.89
C TYR A 285 5.31 -1.71 5.08
N GLY A 286 4.41 -2.45 5.71
CA GLY A 286 3.50 -3.37 5.04
C GLY A 286 2.31 -3.70 5.94
N ALA A 287 1.11 -3.73 5.37
CA ALA A 287 -0.08 -4.18 6.05
C ALA A 287 -0.44 -5.57 5.52
N LEU A 288 -0.09 -6.61 6.27
CA LEU A 288 -0.39 -7.99 5.94
C LEU A 288 -1.80 -8.32 6.45
N ASP A 289 -2.55 -9.02 5.60
CA ASP A 289 -3.82 -9.63 5.97
C ASP A 289 -3.58 -11.14 6.15
N LEU A 290 -3.90 -11.63 7.34
CA LEU A 290 -3.89 -13.05 7.68
C LEU A 290 -5.31 -13.47 8.09
N MET A 291 -5.61 -14.75 7.97
CA MET A 291 -6.76 -15.36 8.64
C MET A 291 -6.28 -16.44 9.60
N VAL A 292 -7.09 -16.69 10.63
CA VAL A 292 -6.79 -17.71 11.63
C VAL A 292 -7.91 -18.74 11.65
N THR A 293 -7.56 -20.02 11.57
CA THR A 293 -8.52 -21.13 11.62
C THR A 293 -9.01 -21.38 13.05
N ALA A 294 -10.02 -22.23 13.22
CA ALA A 294 -10.44 -22.67 14.56
C ALA A 294 -9.36 -23.51 15.28
N GLN A 295 -8.34 -23.97 14.56
CA GLN A 295 -7.20 -24.73 15.07
C GLN A 295 -5.98 -23.84 15.38
N ASP A 296 -6.14 -22.52 15.27
CA ASP A 296 -5.07 -21.52 15.50
C ASP A 296 -3.96 -21.54 14.43
N ASP A 297 -4.29 -21.98 13.21
CA ASP A 297 -3.37 -21.90 12.06
C ASP A 297 -3.44 -20.50 11.43
N TYR A 298 -2.29 -19.88 11.20
CA TYR A 298 -2.16 -18.55 10.62
C TYR A 298 -1.86 -18.62 9.12
N ILE A 299 -2.85 -18.22 8.31
CA ILE A 299 -2.78 -18.34 6.86
C ILE A 299 -2.62 -16.95 6.23
N PHE A 300 -1.60 -16.80 5.39
CA PHE A 300 -1.31 -15.54 4.68
C PHE A 300 -2.28 -15.32 3.51
N LEU A 301 -2.84 -14.11 3.41
CA LEU A 301 -3.72 -13.73 2.31
C LEU A 301 -3.02 -12.78 1.34
N GLU A 302 -2.54 -11.64 1.84
CA GLU A 302 -1.83 -10.65 1.04
C GLU A 302 -1.01 -9.68 1.90
N ASN A 303 -0.12 -8.94 1.27
CA ASN A 303 0.52 -7.75 1.83
C ASN A 303 0.13 -6.51 1.02
N ASN A 304 -0.29 -5.46 1.70
CA ASN A 304 -0.53 -4.17 1.10
C ASN A 304 0.60 -3.18 1.48
N PRO A 305 1.56 -2.90 0.59
CA PRO A 305 2.71 -2.04 0.87
C PRO A 305 2.34 -0.56 1.05
N GLY A 306 1.08 -0.18 0.83
CA GLY A 306 0.53 1.15 1.05
C GLY A 306 -0.82 1.12 1.77
N GLY A 307 -1.11 0.04 2.50
CA GLY A 307 -2.42 -0.19 3.12
C GLY A 307 -2.87 0.94 4.04
N GLN A 308 -4.18 1.07 4.23
CA GLN A 308 -4.74 1.90 5.30
C GLN A 308 -4.50 1.20 6.64
N PHE A 309 -4.01 1.93 7.65
CA PHE A 309 -3.81 1.40 9.01
C PHE A 309 -4.47 2.26 10.10
N TRP A 310 -4.61 3.57 9.88
CA TRP A 310 -5.14 4.48 10.91
C TRP A 310 -6.55 4.11 11.40
N PHE A 311 -7.44 3.61 10.55
CA PHE A 311 -8.77 3.17 11.00
C PHE A 311 -8.69 2.04 12.05
N ILE A 312 -7.70 1.16 11.93
CA ILE A 312 -7.44 0.11 12.93
C ILE A 312 -6.95 0.74 14.23
N GLU A 313 -6.07 1.75 14.17
CA GLU A 313 -5.64 2.47 15.37
C GLU A 313 -6.79 3.27 16.02
N GLN A 314 -7.72 3.82 15.24
CA GLN A 314 -8.90 4.49 15.80
C GLN A 314 -9.79 3.52 16.58
N LEU A 315 -9.93 2.28 16.09
CA LEU A 315 -10.69 1.22 16.75
C LEU A 315 -9.89 0.56 17.89
N VAL A 316 -8.56 0.56 17.80
CA VAL A 316 -7.64 -0.07 18.75
C VAL A 316 -6.49 0.91 19.12
N PRO A 317 -6.78 1.95 19.93
CA PRO A 317 -5.84 3.07 20.17
C PRO A 317 -4.51 2.67 20.81
N GLN A 318 -4.47 1.56 21.54
CA GLN A 318 -3.26 1.03 22.17
C GLN A 318 -2.19 0.58 21.17
N LEU A 319 -2.51 0.42 19.89
CA LEU A 319 -1.52 0.06 18.87
C LEU A 319 -0.56 1.22 18.59
N THR A 320 -0.96 2.49 18.74
CA THR A 320 -0.07 3.66 18.60
C THR A 320 0.75 3.71 17.29
N MET A 321 0.20 3.18 16.20
CA MET A 321 0.91 3.01 14.92
C MET A 321 1.38 4.34 14.33
N MET A 322 0.56 5.38 14.39
CA MET A 322 0.92 6.73 13.93
C MET A 322 2.08 7.33 14.72
N GLU A 323 2.17 7.05 16.02
CA GLU A 323 3.28 7.49 16.85
C GLU A 323 4.59 6.84 16.40
N HIS A 324 4.55 5.52 16.17
CA HIS A 324 5.72 4.78 15.73
C HIS A 324 6.16 5.16 14.31
N LEU A 325 5.21 5.43 13.40
CA LEU A 325 5.50 5.96 12.08
C LEU A 325 6.25 7.31 12.16
N ALA A 326 5.81 8.21 13.04
CA ALA A 326 6.50 9.49 13.27
C ALA A 326 7.93 9.27 13.77
N ASP A 327 8.11 8.38 14.75
CA ASP A 327 9.43 8.05 15.31
C ASP A 327 10.36 7.46 14.24
N CYS A 328 9.88 6.57 13.37
CA CYS A 328 10.68 6.03 12.27
C CYS A 328 11.14 7.11 11.29
N LEU A 329 10.25 8.04 10.90
CA LEU A 329 10.60 9.13 10.00
C LEU A 329 11.57 10.13 10.64
N ILE A 330 11.47 10.37 11.95
CA ILE A 330 12.41 11.22 12.69
C ILE A 330 13.77 10.55 12.81
N ALA A 331 13.81 9.27 13.20
CA ALA A 331 15.05 8.50 13.28
C ALA A 331 15.75 8.42 11.91
N GLY A 332 14.97 8.30 10.83
CA GLY A 332 15.47 8.32 9.46
C GLY A 332 16.18 9.61 9.06
N LEU A 333 15.94 10.75 9.74
CA LEU A 333 16.68 12.00 9.51
C LEU A 333 18.15 11.92 9.95
N GLN A 334 18.45 11.01 10.87
CA GLN A 334 19.77 10.84 11.48
C GLN A 334 20.53 9.63 10.94
N ALA A 335 19.85 8.70 10.27
CA ALA A 335 20.49 7.54 9.67
C ALA A 335 21.42 8.00 8.53
N ASP A 336 22.72 7.85 8.74
CA ASP A 336 23.72 8.09 7.71
C ASP A 336 23.37 7.27 6.45
N ALA A 337 23.54 7.90 5.29
CA ALA A 337 23.20 7.42 3.94
C ALA A 337 23.87 6.09 3.50
N GLY A 338 24.47 5.32 4.42
CA GLY A 338 25.21 4.10 4.16
C GLY A 338 24.54 2.78 4.56
N ALA A 339 23.39 2.79 5.25
CA ALA A 339 22.81 1.55 5.81
C ALA A 339 21.72 0.86 4.95
N THR A 340 21.08 1.55 4.00
CA THR A 340 19.98 0.98 3.19
C THR A 340 20.20 1.00 1.68
N ALA A 341 21.29 1.61 1.19
CA ALA A 341 21.72 1.41 -0.19
C ALA A 341 22.48 0.09 -0.31
N LYS A 342 21.77 -1.05 -0.30
CA LYS A 342 22.24 -2.16 -1.13
C LYS A 342 22.23 -1.61 -2.54
N ALA A 343 23.43 -1.28 -3.02
CA ALA A 343 23.68 -0.62 -4.28
C ALA A 343 22.77 -1.20 -5.38
N VAL A 344 21.80 -0.42 -5.84
CA VAL A 344 21.39 -0.54 -7.23
C VAL A 344 22.55 0.07 -7.99
N SER A 345 23.52 -0.78 -8.35
CA SER A 345 24.56 -0.42 -9.30
C SER A 345 23.85 -0.10 -10.62
N TRP A 346 23.93 1.15 -11.06
CA TRP A 346 23.61 1.53 -12.43
C TRP A 346 24.68 1.01 -13.38
#